data_AF-A0A2U3LWQ9-F1
#
_entry.id   AF-A0A2U3LWQ9-F1
#
_cell.length_a   1.000
_cell.length_b   1.000
_cell.length_c   1.000
_cell.angle_alpha   90.00
_cell.angle_beta   90.00
_cell.angle_gamma   90.00
#
_symmetry.space_group_name_H-M   'P 1'
#
loop_
_entity.id
_entity.type
_entity.pdbx_description
1 polymer ?
#
loop_
_entity_poly.entity_id
_entity_poly.type
_entity_poly.pdbx_seq_one_letter_code
_entity_poly.pdbx_strand_id
1 'polypeptide(L)'
;MVHSHLDFVQRSIAELDKMVATYESAITLLCNIPGVDRISAITIISEIGTDMSQFTNSKHLCCWAGLTPGNNESAGKKKSVRITRIGDYLKPALVQVAHAVVN
;
A
#
# COMPACT_ATOMS: atom_id res chain seq x y z
N MET A 1 -12.83 -19.88 -25.91
CA MET A 1 -12.07 -19.94 -24.64
C MET A 1 -11.11 -18.76 -24.50
N VAL A 2 -10.23 -18.47 -25.48
CA VAL A 2 -9.32 -17.30 -25.40
C VAL A 2 -10.07 -15.97 -25.51
N HIS A 3 -11.02 -15.85 -26.45
CA HIS A 3 -11.81 -14.62 -26.63
C HIS A 3 -12.65 -14.27 -25.39
N SER A 4 -13.32 -15.26 -24.79
CA SER A 4 -14.09 -15.09 -23.56
C SER A 4 -13.22 -14.69 -22.35
N HIS A 5 -11.97 -15.16 -22.28
CA HIS A 5 -11.04 -14.74 -21.23
C HIS A 5 -10.56 -13.29 -21.46
N LEU A 6 -10.29 -12.92 -22.71
CA LEU A 6 -9.95 -11.54 -23.06
C LEU A 6 -11.08 -10.58 -22.69
N ASP A 7 -12.33 -10.91 -23.02
CA ASP A 7 -13.50 -10.12 -22.67
C ASP A 7 -13.65 -9.96 -21.16
N PHE A 8 -13.38 -11.03 -20.39
CA PHE A 8 -13.41 -10.99 -18.92
C PHE A 8 -12.36 -10.04 -18.34
N VAL A 9 -11.11 -10.11 -18.83
CA VAL A 9 -10.04 -9.22 -18.39
C VAL A 9 -10.35 -7.77 -18.72
N GLN A 10 -10.84 -7.50 -19.93
CA GLN A 10 -11.21 -6.14 -20.34
C GLN A 10 -12.34 -5.55 -19.48
N ARG A 11 -13.37 -6.35 -19.16
CA ARG A 11 -14.44 -5.93 -18.25
C ARG A 11 -13.91 -5.63 -16.85
N SER A 12 -13.05 -6.50 -16.32
CA SER A 12 -12.44 -6.30 -15.01
C SER A 12 -11.63 -5.00 -14.94
N ILE A 13 -10.86 -4.70 -15.98
CA ILE A 13 -10.11 -3.43 -16.07
C ILE A 13 -11.07 -2.24 -16.06
N ALA A 14 -12.12 -2.26 -16.88
CA ALA A 14 -13.08 -1.16 -16.95
C ALA A 14 -13.83 -0.93 -15.63
N GLU A 15 -14.14 -1.99 -14.89
CA GLU A 15 -14.73 -1.88 -13.56
C GLU A 15 -13.77 -1.26 -12.54
N LEU A 16 -12.50 -1.68 -12.55
CA LEU A 16 -11.47 -1.09 -11.70
C LEU A 16 -11.25 0.39 -12.03
N ASP A 17 -11.20 0.77 -13.30
CA ASP A 17 -11.04 2.17 -13.72
C ASP A 17 -12.18 3.05 -13.19
N LYS A 18 -13.41 2.53 -13.19
CA LYS A 18 -14.57 3.22 -12.63
C LYS A 18 -14.45 3.40 -11.11
N MET A 19 -13.96 2.40 -10.39
CA MET A 19 -13.72 2.51 -8.95
C MET A 19 -12.63 3.53 -8.64
N VAL A 20 -11.51 3.46 -9.37
CA VAL A 20 -10.35 4.36 -9.23
C VAL A 20 -10.75 5.83 -9.46
N ALA A 21 -11.63 6.11 -10.42
CA ALA A 21 -12.10 7.47 -10.72
C ALA A 21 -12.74 8.17 -9.50
N THR A 22 -13.31 7.43 -8.55
CA THR A 22 -13.89 8.00 -7.32
C THR A 22 -12.81 8.57 -6.37
N TYR A 23 -11.57 8.08 -6.50
CA TYR A 23 -10.43 8.43 -5.66
C TYR A 23 -9.43 9.34 -6.36
N GLU A 24 -9.74 9.88 -7.55
CA GLU A 24 -8.79 10.61 -8.39
C GLU A 24 -8.17 11.83 -7.68
N SER A 25 -8.93 12.50 -6.80
CA SER A 25 -8.41 13.61 -5.99
C SER A 25 -7.34 13.16 -5.00
N ALA A 26 -7.54 12.03 -4.32
CA ALA A 26 -6.58 11.45 -3.39
C ALA A 26 -5.35 10.89 -4.12
N ILE A 27 -5.57 10.26 -5.28
CA ILE A 27 -4.48 9.78 -6.16
C ILE A 27 -3.60 10.95 -6.59
N THR A 28 -4.21 12.02 -7.11
CA THR A 28 -3.50 13.23 -7.53
C THR A 28 -2.72 13.85 -6.38
N LEU A 29 -3.30 13.88 -5.17
CA LEU A 29 -2.62 14.37 -3.97
C LEU A 29 -1.37 13.54 -3.64
N LEU A 30 -1.49 12.21 -3.66
CA LEU A 30 -0.38 11.30 -3.40
C LEU A 30 0.72 11.41 -4.45
N CYS A 31 0.37 11.58 -5.73
CA CYS A 31 1.35 11.75 -6.81
C CYS A 31 2.18 13.04 -6.71
N ASN A 32 1.82 13.99 -5.83
CA ASN A 32 2.70 15.14 -5.53
C ASN A 32 3.89 14.75 -4.64
N ILE A 33 3.86 13.58 -4.00
CA ILE A 33 4.98 13.05 -3.22
C ILE A 33 6.02 12.51 -4.22
N PRO A 34 7.29 12.97 -4.15
CA PRO A 34 8.34 12.45 -5.01
C PRO A 34 8.43 10.92 -4.93
N GLY A 35 8.59 10.27 -6.07
CA GLY A 35 8.67 8.81 -6.20
C GLY A 35 7.32 8.08 -6.15
N VAL A 36 6.21 8.76 -5.85
CA VAL A 36 4.86 8.16 -5.92
C VAL A 36 4.27 8.36 -7.31
N ASP A 37 4.17 7.27 -8.07
CA ASP A 37 3.45 7.25 -9.33
C ASP A 37 1.96 6.88 -9.14
N ARG A 38 1.19 6.92 -10.23
CA ARG A 38 -0.26 6.67 -10.17
C ARG A 38 -0.57 5.26 -9.68
N ILE A 39 0.20 4.25 -10.09
CA ILE A 39 -0.02 2.86 -9.67
C ILE A 39 0.28 2.72 -8.18
N SER A 40 1.39 3.27 -7.69
CA SER A 40 1.73 3.27 -6.25
C SER A 40 0.68 3.99 -5.42
N ALA A 41 0.17 5.13 -5.89
CA ALA A 41 -0.93 5.85 -5.23
C ALA A 41 -2.21 5.00 -5.13
N ILE A 42 -2.58 4.29 -6.20
CA ILE A 42 -3.72 3.36 -6.20
C ILE A 42 -3.49 2.21 -5.23
N THR A 43 -2.29 1.60 -5.22
CA THR A 43 -1.94 0.53 -4.28
C THR A 43 -2.03 1.01 -2.84
N ILE A 44 -1.50 2.20 -2.53
CA ILE A 44 -1.58 2.78 -1.19
C ILE A 44 -3.04 2.94 -0.76
N ILE A 45 -3.86 3.63 -1.56
CA ILE A 45 -5.28 3.86 -1.25
C ILE A 45 -6.05 2.55 -1.13
N SER A 46 -5.75 1.55 -1.96
CA SER A 46 -6.42 0.25 -1.91
C SER A 46 -6.11 -0.52 -0.62
N GLU A 47 -4.93 -0.32 -0.04
CA GLU A 47 -4.49 -1.00 1.18
C GLU A 47 -4.94 -0.27 2.46
N ILE A 48 -4.85 1.07 2.49
CA ILE A 48 -5.07 1.87 3.72
C ILE A 48 -6.41 2.62 3.72
N GLY A 49 -7.07 2.72 2.56
CA GLY A 49 -8.25 3.56 2.36
C GLY A 49 -7.94 5.06 2.35
N THR A 50 -8.99 5.89 2.35
CA THR A 50 -8.86 7.35 2.50
C THR A 50 -9.18 7.84 3.91
N ASP A 51 -9.83 7.01 4.72
CA ASP A 51 -10.17 7.33 6.10
C ASP A 51 -9.04 6.93 7.04
N MET A 52 -8.26 7.94 7.47
CA MET A 52 -7.13 7.74 8.38
C MET A 52 -7.57 7.57 9.85
N SER A 53 -8.85 7.76 10.18
CA SER A 53 -9.35 7.56 11.56
C SER A 53 -9.26 6.10 12.03
N GLN A 54 -9.16 5.16 11.08
CA GLN A 54 -8.90 3.75 11.34
C GLN A 54 -7.55 3.50 12.04
N PHE A 55 -6.61 4.44 11.92
CA PHE A 55 -5.31 4.38 12.59
C PHE A 55 -5.23 5.46 13.67
N THR A 56 -4.87 5.05 14.89
CA THR A 56 -4.71 6.00 16.02
C THR A 56 -3.62 7.05 15.75
N ASN A 57 -2.55 6.67 15.05
CA ASN A 57 -1.50 7.58 14.58
C ASN A 57 -0.67 6.92 13.45
N SER A 58 0.25 7.68 12.87
CA SER A 58 1.15 7.22 11.81
C SER A 58 2.03 6.03 12.21
N LYS A 59 2.43 5.90 13.48
CA LYS A 59 3.21 4.74 13.95
C LYS A 59 2.38 3.46 13.90
N HIS A 60 1.09 3.53 14.21
CA HIS A 60 0.19 2.38 14.06
C HIS A 60 0.06 1.96 12.60
N LEU A 61 -0.05 2.92 11.68
CA LEU A 61 -0.03 2.63 10.26
C LEU A 61 1.27 1.95 9.82
N CYS A 62 2.45 2.46 10.24
CA CYS A 62 3.73 1.83 9.92
C CYS A 62 3.87 0.41 10.49
N CYS A 63 3.38 0.18 11.72
CA CYS A 63 3.34 -1.16 12.32
C CYS A 63 2.40 -2.10 11.55
N TRP A 64 1.22 -1.61 11.16
CA TRP A 64 0.26 -2.37 10.35
C TRP A 64 0.82 -2.69 8.97
N ALA A 65 1.49 -1.74 8.32
CA ALA A 65 2.18 -1.93 7.04
C ALA A 65 3.40 -2.87 7.13
N GLY A 66 3.76 -3.36 8.32
CA GLY A 66 4.91 -4.24 8.51
C GLY A 66 6.27 -3.56 8.30
N LEU A 67 6.33 -2.23 8.42
CA LEU A 67 7.58 -1.45 8.33
C LEU A 67 8.35 -1.41 9.65
N THR A 68 7.67 -1.71 10.76
CA THR A 68 8.27 -1.71 12.10
C THR A 68 8.63 -3.13 12.54
N PRO A 69 9.83 -3.37 13.12
CA PRO A 69 10.14 -4.64 13.76
C PRO A 69 9.17 -4.95 14.90
N GLY A 70 8.83 -6.23 15.09
CA GLY A 70 7.97 -6.65 16.20
C GLY A 70 8.60 -6.36 17.57
N ASN A 71 7.79 -6.16 18.61
CA ASN A 71 8.28 -6.02 19.98
C ASN A 71 8.15 -7.38 20.71
N ASN A 72 9.24 -8.14 20.81
CA ASN A 72 9.26 -9.43 21.53
C ASN A 72 10.18 -9.33 22.76
N GLU A 73 9.58 -8.92 23.87
CA GLU A 73 10.25 -8.79 25.16
C GLU A 73 9.53 -9.65 26.19
N SER A 74 10.29 -10.45 26.93
CA SER A 74 9.78 -11.23 28.05
C SER A 74 10.71 -11.05 29.24
N ALA A 75 10.17 -10.72 30.41
CA ALA A 75 10.95 -10.52 31.64
C ALA A 75 12.16 -9.57 31.48
N GLY A 76 12.01 -8.47 30.73
CA GLY A 76 13.08 -7.48 30.52
C GLY A 76 14.18 -7.91 29.53
N LYS A 77 14.03 -9.06 28.86
CA LYS A 77 14.98 -9.54 27.85
C LYS A 77 14.37 -9.35 26.45
N LYS A 78 14.97 -8.46 25.65
CA LYS A 78 14.66 -8.31 24.23
C LYS A 78 15.20 -9.51 23.45
N LYS A 79 14.31 -10.20 22.73
CA LYS A 79 14.67 -11.27 21.79
C LYS A 79 14.87 -10.68 20.40
N SER A 80 15.66 -11.36 19.56
CA SER A 80 15.78 -10.98 18.14
C SER A 80 14.40 -11.08 17.47
N VAL A 81 14.07 -10.06 16.68
CA VAL A 81 12.77 -9.91 16.01
C VAL A 81 12.99 -9.68 14.53
N ARG A 82 12.28 -10.46 13.71
CA ARG A 82 12.26 -10.27 12.26
C ARG A 82 11.23 -9.19 11.90
N ILE A 83 11.46 -8.48 10.80
CA ILE A 83 10.41 -7.67 10.16
C ILE A 83 9.24 -8.61 9.84
N THR A 84 8.04 -8.20 10.22
CA THR A 84 6.84 -9.00 10.01
C THR A 84 6.56 -9.18 8.52
N ARG A 85 5.93 -10.30 8.16
CA ARG A 85 5.43 -10.55 6.80
C ARG A 85 4.11 -9.81 6.51
N ILE A 86 3.79 -8.79 7.30
CA ILE A 86 2.57 -8.00 7.06
C ILE A 86 2.88 -6.95 5.98
N GLY A 87 1.83 -6.52 5.28
CA GLY A 87 1.90 -5.53 4.21
C GLY A 87 2.47 -6.12 2.92
N ASP A 88 1.95 -7.27 2.47
CA ASP A 88 2.45 -7.99 1.30
C ASP A 88 2.48 -7.13 0.02
N TYR A 89 1.55 -6.18 -0.11
CA TYR A 89 1.50 -5.22 -1.22
C TYR A 89 1.99 -3.82 -0.81
N LEU A 90 1.55 -3.31 0.34
CA LEU A 90 1.91 -1.96 0.77
C LEU A 90 3.39 -1.77 1.06
N LYS A 91 4.03 -2.73 1.76
CA LYS A 91 5.45 -2.62 2.12
C LYS A 91 6.38 -2.57 0.91
N PRO A 92 6.31 -3.51 -0.06
CA PRO A 92 7.17 -3.43 -1.24
C PRO A 92 6.87 -2.20 -2.09
N ALA A 93 5.61 -1.77 -2.20
CA ALA A 93 5.26 -0.54 -2.92
C ALA A 93 5.94 0.69 -2.29
N LEU A 94 5.88 0.85 -0.96
CA LEU A 94 6.53 1.96 -0.27
C LEU A 94 8.07 1.93 -0.39
N VAL A 95 8.67 0.73 -0.39
CA VAL A 95 10.11 0.57 -0.63
C VAL A 95 10.48 0.98 -2.05
N GLN A 96 9.69 0.59 -3.06
CA GLN A 96 9.90 1.00 -4.45
C GLN A 96 9.78 2.51 -4.64
N VAL A 97 8.74 3.13 -4.04
CA VAL A 97 8.57 4.59 -4.01
C VAL A 97 9.82 5.26 -3.43
N ALA A 98 10.32 4.78 -2.29
CA ALA A 98 11.51 5.34 -1.66
C ALA A 98 12.76 5.23 -2.56
N HIS A 99 12.94 4.11 -3.27
CA HIS A 99 14.03 3.95 -4.23
C HIS A 99 13.89 4.85 -5.45
N ALA A 100 12.67 5.09 -5.93
CA ALA A 100 12.40 5.93 -7.09
C ALA A 100 12.73 7.41 -6.86
N VAL A 101 12.84 7.86 -5.61
CA VAL A 101 13.26 9.24 -5.27
C VAL A 101 14.77 9.46 -5.44
N VAL A 102 15.57 8.41 -5.24
CA VAL A 102 17.04 8.50 -5.14
C VAL A 102 17.74 8.26 -6.49
N ASN A 103 17.04 7.63 -7.44
CA ASN A 103 17.53 7.40 -8.81
C ASN A 103 17.18 8.57 -9.74
#